data_AF-A0A6M8MTY5-F1
#
_entry.id   AF-A0A6M8MTY5-F1
#
_cell.length_a   1.000
_cell.length_b   1.000
_cell.length_c   1.000
_cell.angle_alpha   90.00
_cell.angle_beta   90.00
_cell.angle_gamma   90.00
#
_symmetry.space_group_name_H-M   'P 1'
#
loop_
_entity.id
_entity.type
_entity.pdbx_description
1 polymer ?
#
loop_
_entity_poly.entity_id
_entity_poly.type
_entity_poly.pdbx_seq_one_letter_code
_entity_poly.pdbx_strand_id
1 'polypeptide(L)'
;MKHFKVNFLAMAGLVFVAASCGRLMAAEAKSPPAYYVAEFEITDPEGMRPYSAQVESTFKPYGGHFIVRGGKIISLEGVAPQRRRVVIEFPSVNNAQAW
;
A
#
# COMPACT_ATOMS: atom_id res chain seq x y z
N MET A 1 -5.86 58.64 22.03
CA MET A 1 -4.94 57.47 22.06
C MET A 1 -5.64 56.21 22.62
N LYS A 2 -6.66 55.65 21.96
CA LYS A 2 -7.31 54.39 22.42
C LYS A 2 -7.76 53.43 21.29
N HIS A 3 -7.43 53.70 20.03
CA HIS A 3 -7.91 52.87 18.89
C HIS A 3 -6.81 52.07 18.16
N PHE A 4 -5.55 52.18 18.55
CA PHE A 4 -4.45 51.55 17.79
C PHE A 4 -4.11 50.10 18.20
N LYS A 5 -4.66 49.61 19.32
CA LYS A 5 -4.31 48.27 19.84
C LYS A 5 -5.23 47.12 19.38
N VAL A 6 -6.39 47.41 18.78
CA VAL A 6 -7.38 46.38 18.44
C VAL A 6 -7.14 45.75 17.05
N ASN A 7 -6.46 46.44 16.13
CA ASN A 7 -6.26 45.93 14.77
C ASN A 7 -5.08 44.97 14.59
N PHE A 8 -4.22 44.78 15.59
CA PHE A 8 -3.06 43.87 15.45
C PHE A 8 -3.38 42.41 15.75
N LEU A 9 -4.50 42.12 16.44
CA LEU A 9 -4.88 40.76 16.80
C LEU A 9 -5.63 40.01 15.69
N ALA A 10 -6.18 40.73 14.70
CA ALA A 10 -6.91 40.12 13.58
C ALA A 10 -5.99 39.51 12.50
N MET A 11 -4.72 39.95 12.43
CA MET A 11 -3.76 39.54 11.39
C MET A 11 -2.96 38.27 11.73
N ALA A 12 -2.93 37.84 13.00
CA ALA A 12 -2.24 36.61 13.41
C ALA A 12 -3.11 35.35 13.25
N GLY A 13 -4.44 35.49 13.33
CA GLY A 13 -5.38 34.37 13.14
C GLY A 13 -5.49 33.91 11.69
N LEU A 14 -5.31 34.82 10.73
CA LEU A 14 -5.46 34.52 9.29
C LEU A 14 -4.32 33.67 8.72
N VAL A 15 -3.10 33.83 9.26
CA VAL A 15 -1.91 33.08 8.81
C VAL A 15 -1.96 31.62 9.28
N PHE A 16 -2.54 31.34 10.45
CA PHE A 16 -2.70 29.96 10.94
C PHE A 16 -3.74 29.16 10.13
N VAL A 17 -4.82 29.81 9.68
CA VAL A 17 -5.84 29.14 8.85
C VAL A 17 -5.29 28.79 7.46
N ALA A 18 -4.56 29.70 6.82
CA ALA A 18 -3.96 29.42 5.50
C ALA A 18 -2.91 28.29 5.54
N ALA A 19 -2.08 28.23 6.58
CA ALA A 19 -1.09 27.16 6.75
C ALA A 19 -1.73 25.78 7.05
N SER A 20 -2.89 25.77 7.71
CA SER A 20 -3.66 24.53 7.93
C SER A 20 -4.39 24.05 6.67
N CYS A 21 -4.83 24.96 5.79
CA CYS A 21 -5.53 24.60 4.55
C CYS A 21 -4.59 23.94 3.53
N GLY A 22 -3.32 24.37 3.45
CA GLY A 22 -2.31 23.75 2.58
C GLY A 22 -1.98 22.29 2.92
N ARG A 23 -2.17 21.88 4.19
CA ARG A 23 -2.01 20.47 4.62
C ARG A 23 -3.26 19.62 4.42
N LEU A 24 -4.43 20.23 4.25
CA LEU A 24 -5.70 19.53 3.98
C LEU A 24 -5.93 19.28 2.47
N MET A 25 -5.24 20.01 1.59
CA MET A 25 -5.39 19.91 0.13
C MET A 25 -4.56 18.80 -0.54
N ALA A 26 -3.84 17.99 0.23
CA ALA A 26 -3.32 16.70 -0.24
C ALA A 26 -4.14 15.58 0.39
N ALA A 27 -5.47 15.63 0.21
CA ALA A 27 -6.26 14.41 0.20
C ALA A 27 -5.68 13.56 -0.95
N GLU A 28 -4.78 12.66 -0.57
CA GLU A 28 -3.99 11.79 -1.42
C GLU A 28 -4.90 11.17 -2.48
N ALA A 29 -4.71 11.53 -3.75
CA ALA A 29 -5.30 10.76 -4.83
C ALA A 29 -4.80 9.33 -4.65
N LYS A 30 -5.69 8.42 -4.24
CA LYS A 30 -5.33 7.03 -3.94
C LYS A 30 -4.61 6.48 -5.17
N SER A 31 -3.31 6.25 -5.03
CA SER A 31 -2.51 5.66 -6.10
C SER A 31 -3.12 4.31 -6.46
N PRO A 32 -3.11 3.90 -7.75
CA PRO A 32 -3.63 2.61 -8.12
C PRO A 32 -2.84 1.51 -7.38
N PRO A 33 -3.52 0.42 -6.94
CA PRO A 33 -2.85 -0.68 -6.29
C PRO A 33 -1.84 -1.34 -7.24
N ALA A 34 -0.82 -1.96 -6.68
CA ALA A 34 0.16 -2.76 -7.40
C ALA A 34 0.07 -4.22 -6.98
N TYR A 35 0.41 -5.12 -7.90
CA TYR A 35 0.32 -6.56 -7.67
C TYR A 35 1.66 -7.22 -7.95
N TYR A 36 2.21 -7.89 -6.95
CA TYR A 36 3.26 -8.87 -7.16
C TYR A 36 2.62 -10.20 -7.55
N VAL A 37 2.99 -10.74 -8.71
CA VAL A 37 2.46 -12.00 -9.24
C VAL A 37 3.61 -12.98 -9.39
N ALA A 38 3.53 -14.11 -8.68
CA ALA A 38 4.51 -15.18 -8.78
C ALA A 38 3.84 -16.49 -9.19
N GLU A 39 4.53 -17.23 -10.06
CA GLU A 39 4.21 -18.59 -10.45
C GLU A 39 5.44 -19.47 -10.24
N PHE A 40 5.31 -20.50 -9.42
CA PHE A 40 6.45 -21.36 -9.07
C PHE A 40 6.01 -22.79 -8.71
N GLU A 41 6.98 -23.69 -8.80
CA GLU A 41 6.84 -25.09 -8.42
C GLU A 41 7.49 -25.31 -7.06
N ILE A 42 6.82 -26.03 -6.17
CA ILE A 42 7.40 -26.43 -4.89
C ILE A 42 8.09 -27.77 -5.13
N THR A 43 9.41 -27.75 -5.23
CA THR A 43 10.24 -28.96 -5.43
C THR A 43 10.65 -29.63 -4.11
N ASP A 44 10.69 -28.86 -3.02
CA ASP A 44 10.93 -29.34 -1.64
C ASP A 44 9.87 -28.75 -0.69
N PRO A 45 8.79 -29.50 -0.40
CA PRO A 45 7.72 -29.03 0.50
C PRO A 45 8.19 -28.75 1.93
N GLU A 46 9.12 -29.55 2.46
CA GLU A 46 9.61 -29.39 3.84
C GLU A 46 10.54 -28.18 3.94
N GLY A 47 11.44 -28.00 2.97
CA GLY A 47 12.28 -26.82 2.86
C GLY A 47 11.50 -25.53 2.61
N MET A 48 10.33 -25.61 1.96
CA MET A 48 9.47 -24.46 1.67
C MET A 48 8.65 -23.98 2.88
N ARG A 49 8.41 -24.85 3.87
CA ARG A 49 7.53 -24.54 5.02
C ARG A 49 8.06 -23.37 5.87
N PRO A 50 9.35 -23.27 6.24
CA PRO A 50 9.89 -22.11 6.96
C PRO A 50 9.74 -20.80 6.19
N TYR A 51 10.08 -20.79 4.90
CA TYR A 51 9.90 -19.62 4.04
C TYR A 51 8.44 -19.17 4.00
N SER A 52 7.52 -20.13 3.78
CA SER A 52 6.08 -19.86 3.71
C SER A 52 5.52 -19.26 5.00
N ALA A 53 6.06 -19.64 6.16
CA ALA A 53 5.64 -19.10 7.46
C ALA A 53 6.12 -17.66 7.68
N GLN A 54 7.25 -17.27 7.09
CA GLN A 54 7.91 -15.97 7.35
C GLN A 54 7.61 -14.91 6.28
N VAL A 55 7.36 -15.32 5.03
CA VAL A 55 7.25 -14.39 3.89
C VAL A 55 6.19 -13.30 4.09
N GLU A 56 5.10 -13.57 4.79
CA GLU A 56 4.07 -12.55 5.03
C GLU A 56 4.58 -11.38 5.88
N SER A 57 5.45 -11.69 6.84
CA SER A 57 6.04 -10.66 7.70
C SER A 57 6.97 -9.70 6.94
N THR A 58 7.48 -10.09 5.77
CA THR A 58 8.41 -9.25 5.00
C THR A 58 7.69 -8.13 4.27
N PHE A 59 6.48 -8.36 3.77
CA PHE A 59 5.74 -7.36 2.97
C PHE A 59 4.67 -6.62 3.76
N LYS A 60 4.22 -7.15 4.91
CA LYS A 60 3.22 -6.49 5.76
C LYS A 60 3.59 -5.05 6.18
N PRO A 61 4.86 -4.72 6.50
CA PRO A 61 5.27 -3.35 6.80
C PRO A 61 5.07 -2.36 5.65
N TYR A 62 5.05 -2.85 4.41
CA TYR A 62 4.86 -2.06 3.19
C TYR A 62 3.40 -1.97 2.77
N GLY A 63 2.47 -2.53 3.56
CA GLY A 63 1.04 -2.58 3.25
C GLY A 63 0.65 -3.74 2.32
N GLY A 64 1.57 -4.66 2.04
CA GLY A 64 1.30 -5.84 1.24
C GLY A 64 0.36 -6.82 1.97
N HIS A 65 -0.53 -7.47 1.22
CA HIS A 65 -1.33 -8.59 1.72
C HIS A 65 -1.63 -9.61 0.61
N PHE A 66 -1.81 -10.88 0.98
CA PHE A 66 -2.16 -11.91 0.02
C PHE A 66 -3.60 -11.74 -0.47
N ILE A 67 -3.78 -11.82 -1.80
CA ILE A 67 -5.09 -11.99 -2.43
C ILE A 67 -5.21 -13.35 -3.13
N VAL A 68 -4.08 -13.97 -3.48
CA VAL A 68 -3.99 -15.37 -3.94
C VAL A 68 -2.79 -16.01 -3.26
N ARG A 69 -2.94 -17.21 -2.68
CA ARG A 69 -1.85 -17.96 -2.03
C ARG A 69 -1.94 -19.45 -2.34
N GLY A 70 -1.95 -19.79 -3.63
CA GLY A 70 -2.22 -21.12 -4.15
C GLY A 70 -3.72 -21.43 -4.24
N GLY A 71 -4.06 -22.72 -4.18
CA GLY A 71 -5.44 -23.20 -4.30
C GLY A 71 -5.75 -23.82 -5.67
N LYS A 72 -7.02 -24.17 -5.88
CA LYS A 72 -7.49 -24.74 -7.15
C LYS A 72 -7.50 -23.66 -8.23
N ILE A 73 -6.80 -23.90 -9.33
CA ILE A 73 -6.84 -23.05 -10.52
C ILE A 73 -7.84 -23.65 -11.51
N ILE A 74 -8.74 -22.81 -12.02
CA ILE A 74 -9.71 -23.18 -13.06
C ILE A 74 -9.48 -22.22 -14.23
N SER A 75 -9.16 -22.76 -15.42
CA SER A 75 -9.11 -21.94 -16.63
C SER A 75 -10.53 -21.66 -17.10
N LEU A 76 -10.86 -20.38 -17.30
CA LEU A 76 -12.08 -19.99 -18.02
C LEU A 76 -11.80 -19.89 -19.52
N GLU A 77 -10.60 -19.43 -19.88
CA GLU A 77 -10.13 -19.27 -21.26
C GLU A 77 -8.64 -19.63 -21.33
N GLY A 78 -8.23 -20.28 -22.43
CA GLY A 78 -6.84 -20.67 -22.65
C GLY A 78 -6.33 -21.77 -21.71
N VAL A 79 -5.02 -22.00 -21.76
CA VAL A 79 -4.36 -23.04 -20.95
C VAL A 79 -4.18 -22.56 -19.51
N ALA A 80 -4.67 -23.36 -18.56
CA ALA A 80 -4.46 -23.09 -17.13
C ALA A 80 -2.95 -23.08 -16.79
N PRO A 81 -2.53 -22.15 -15.93
CA PRO A 81 -1.20 -22.23 -15.32
C PRO A 81 -1.05 -23.49 -14.50
N GLN A 82 0.07 -24.18 -14.74
CA GLN A 82 0.32 -25.53 -14.23
C GLN A 82 0.88 -25.51 -12.81
N ARG A 83 1.41 -24.37 -12.38
CA ARG A 83 2.18 -24.21 -11.15
C ARG A 83 1.43 -23.39 -10.12
N ARG A 84 1.92 -23.44 -8.88
CA ARG A 84 1.35 -22.67 -7.77
C ARG A 84 1.45 -21.18 -8.10
N ARG A 85 0.36 -20.43 -7.90
CA ARG A 85 0.35 -18.98 -8.03
C ARG A 85 0.14 -18.26 -6.70
N VAL A 86 0.84 -17.15 -6.56
CA VAL A 86 0.73 -16.23 -5.44
C VAL A 86 0.54 -14.83 -6.00
N VAL A 87 -0.39 -14.08 -5.41
CA VAL A 87 -0.60 -12.67 -5.71
C VAL A 87 -0.66 -11.89 -4.41
N ILE A 88 0.16 -10.84 -4.32
CA ILE A 88 0.21 -9.91 -3.19
C ILE A 88 -0.21 -8.54 -3.71
N GLU A 89 -1.21 -7.93 -3.08
CA GLU A 89 -1.66 -6.57 -3.37
C GLU A 89 -0.94 -5.57 -2.45
N PHE A 90 -0.46 -4.48 -3.05
CA PHE A 90 0.13 -3.33 -2.38
C PHE A 90 -0.69 -2.07 -2.66
N PRO A 91 -0.68 -1.07 -1.75
CA PRO A 91 -1.39 0.19 -1.95
C PRO A 91 -0.92 0.99 -3.18
N SER A 92 0.35 0.83 -3.58
CA SER A 92 0.93 1.48 -4.75
C SER A 92 2.15 0.72 -5.29
N VAL A 93 2.61 1.08 -6.49
CA VAL A 93 3.87 0.55 -7.05
C VAL A 93 5.07 0.91 -6.16
N ASN A 94 5.10 2.11 -5.57
CA ASN A 94 6.18 2.52 -4.68
C ASN A 94 6.25 1.65 -3.42
N ASN A 95 5.09 1.27 -2.87
CA ASN A 95 5.02 0.34 -1.75
C ASN A 95 5.56 -1.05 -2.14
N ALA A 96 5.18 -1.55 -3.31
CA ALA A 96 5.63 -2.84 -3.81
C ALA A 96 7.14 -2.87 -4.10
N GLN A 97 7.72 -1.76 -4.57
CA GLN A 97 9.16 -1.64 -4.84
C GLN A 97 9.99 -1.43 -3.58
N ALA A 98 9.40 -0.93 -2.50
CA ALA A 98 10.08 -0.72 -1.24
C ALA A 98 10.20 -2.01 -0.40
N TRP A 99 9.31 -2.98 -0.63
CA TRP A 99 9.40 -4.34 -0.12
C TRP A 99 10.52 -5.12 -0.82
#